data_AF-A0A2V6U7I9-F1
#
_entry.id   AF-A0A2V6U7I9-F1
#
_cell.length_a   1.000
_cell.length_b   1.000
_cell.length_c   1.000
_cell.angle_alpha   90.00
_cell.angle_beta   90.00
_cell.angle_gamma   90.00
#
_symmetry.space_group_name_H-M   'P 1'
#
loop_
_entity.id
_entity.type
_entity.pdbx_description
1 polymer ?
#
loop_
_entity_poly.entity_id
_entity_poly.type
_entity_poly.pdbx_seq_one_letter_code
_entity_poly.pdbx_strand_id
1 'polypeptide(L)'
;MRIRTLRSVLAGLGLAALAAVGPTAGAAAEDDDRGRQTTRTPIGHLIVVVGENHTFDNLFGGYQPADDQTVSNLLSKGIIKADGTPGPNFASAAQQQASDTKVYLLAPAKTGRYATLPQPQTTYAVGVPPGVPDARFPADLPNGPFQITKYVPYDSFTGDPIHRFWQMWQQVDEGKLDLFPWVAVTVGIGPQNSPPAPTPGHTFQGGEAMGFF
;
A
#
# COMPACT_ATOMS: atom_id res chain seq x y z
N MET A 1 10.28 12.28 85.61
CA MET A 1 10.85 11.05 85.00
C MET A 1 12.06 11.46 84.17
N ARG A 2 13.26 11.04 84.64
CA ARG A 2 14.60 10.87 84.01
C ARG A 2 14.98 11.72 82.76
N ILE A 3 16.20 12.20 82.52
CA ILE A 3 17.56 12.19 83.11
C ILE A 3 18.39 13.13 82.17
N ARG A 4 19.35 13.91 82.71
CA ARG A 4 20.75 14.23 82.27
C ARG A 4 21.12 14.14 80.76
N THR A 5 22.06 14.87 80.13
CA THR A 5 23.05 15.92 80.43
C THR A 5 23.91 16.12 79.15
N LEU A 6 24.46 17.33 78.98
CA LEU A 6 25.82 17.70 78.53
C LEU A 6 26.28 17.66 77.05
N ARG A 7 27.02 18.75 76.73
CA ARG A 7 28.19 18.96 75.83
C ARG A 7 27.88 19.14 74.34
N SER A 8 28.55 19.97 73.54
CA SER A 8 29.60 20.99 73.71
C SER A 8 29.97 21.48 72.29
N VAL A 9 30.05 22.82 72.11
CA VAL A 9 31.15 23.56 71.45
C VAL A 9 31.33 23.51 69.89
N LEU A 10 31.80 24.67 69.39
CA LEU A 10 32.34 25.09 68.07
C LEU A 10 31.31 25.53 67.02
N ALA A 11 31.12 26.82 66.71
CA ALA A 11 32.06 27.86 66.23
C ALA A 11 32.72 27.50 64.89
N GLY A 12 32.28 28.16 63.82
CA GLY A 12 32.91 28.12 62.50
C GLY A 12 32.34 29.21 61.59
N LEU A 13 33.19 30.18 61.27
CA LEU A 13 32.93 31.36 60.44
C LEU A 13 32.29 31.00 59.08
N GLY A 14 31.21 31.70 58.73
CA GLY A 14 30.71 31.74 57.37
C GLY A 14 31.56 32.68 56.52
N LEU A 15 32.39 32.11 55.64
CA LEU A 15 33.08 32.86 54.59
C LEU A 15 32.27 32.69 53.28
N ALA A 16 31.57 33.75 52.88
CA ALA A 16 30.90 33.83 51.60
C ALA A 16 31.93 34.04 50.49
N ALA A 17 32.20 33.00 49.68
CA ALA A 17 32.95 33.12 48.43
C ALA A 17 31.96 33.35 47.28
N LEU A 18 31.96 34.56 46.74
CA LEU A 18 31.23 34.96 45.54
C LEU A 18 31.94 34.34 44.32
N ALA A 19 31.42 33.23 43.79
CA ALA A 19 31.91 32.69 42.52
C ALA A 19 31.31 33.50 41.37
N ALA A 20 32.13 34.32 40.72
CA ALA A 20 31.77 35.00 39.48
C ALA A 20 31.62 33.95 38.36
N VAL A 21 30.38 33.67 37.96
CA VAL A 21 30.08 32.90 36.76
C VAL A 21 30.28 33.82 35.56
N GLY A 22 31.47 33.78 34.97
CA GLY A 22 31.69 34.38 33.65
C GLY A 22 30.89 33.60 32.59
N PRO A 23 30.46 34.25 31.49
CA PRO A 23 29.77 33.56 30.41
C PRO A 23 30.73 32.52 29.82
N THR A 24 30.36 31.25 29.90
CA THR A 24 30.98 30.21 29.09
C THR A 24 30.70 30.57 27.64
N ALA A 25 31.72 31.07 26.94
CA ALA A 25 31.72 31.12 25.50
C ALA A 25 31.41 29.69 25.04
N GLY A 26 30.20 29.49 24.50
CA GLY A 26 29.87 28.24 23.82
C GLY A 26 30.95 28.05 22.78
N ALA A 27 31.67 26.93 22.87
CA ALA A 27 32.54 26.49 21.79
C ALA A 27 31.69 26.52 20.53
N ALA A 28 31.99 27.45 19.62
CA ALA A 28 31.52 27.34 18.26
C ALA A 28 32.00 25.96 17.82
N ALA A 29 31.05 25.05 17.58
CA ALA A 29 31.38 23.84 16.85
C ALA A 29 32.02 24.34 15.56
N GLU A 30 33.32 24.08 15.40
CA GLU A 30 33.96 24.17 14.10
C GLU A 30 33.09 23.30 13.19
N ASP A 31 32.44 23.94 12.22
CA ASP A 31 31.77 23.28 11.11
C ASP A 31 32.89 22.53 10.39
N ASP A 32 33.09 21.26 10.77
CA ASP A 32 34.13 20.41 10.23
C ASP A 32 33.79 20.17 8.76
N ASP A 33 34.35 21.02 7.90
CA ASP A 33 34.28 21.00 6.43
C ASP A 33 34.85 19.67 5.83
N ARG A 34 35.28 18.75 6.70
CA ARG A 34 35.73 17.41 6.35
C ARG A 34 34.55 16.47 6.13
N GLY A 35 33.87 16.66 5.01
CA GLY A 35 33.00 15.61 4.46
C GLY A 35 31.70 16.08 3.85
N ARG A 36 31.45 17.40 3.74
CA ARG A 36 30.28 17.92 3.02
C ARG A 36 30.42 17.56 1.54
N GLN A 37 29.88 16.40 1.17
CA GLN A 37 29.74 15.98 -0.21
C GLN A 37 28.98 17.09 -0.94
N THR A 38 29.62 17.71 -1.92
CA THR A 38 28.99 18.74 -2.74
C THR A 38 27.97 18.06 -3.65
N THR A 39 26.69 18.31 -3.40
CA THR A 39 25.59 17.73 -4.18
C THR A 39 25.33 18.60 -5.43
N ARG A 40 24.92 17.97 -6.55
CA ARG A 40 24.52 18.69 -7.77
C ARG A 40 23.30 19.58 -7.55
N THR A 41 22.42 19.18 -6.63
CA THR A 41 21.23 19.92 -6.24
C THR A 41 21.35 20.36 -4.78
N PRO A 42 20.51 21.29 -4.30
CA PRO A 42 20.46 21.63 -2.87
C PRO A 42 20.00 20.48 -1.94
N ILE A 43 19.56 19.34 -2.48
CA ILE A 43 19.14 18.17 -1.68
C ILE A 43 20.39 17.50 -1.11
N GLY A 44 20.64 17.70 0.19
CA GLY A 44 21.74 17.07 0.93
C GLY A 44 21.43 15.67 1.46
N HIS A 45 20.14 15.34 1.62
CA HIS A 45 19.67 14.04 2.12
C HIS A 45 18.44 13.59 1.34
N LEU A 46 18.42 12.33 0.92
CA LEU A 46 17.28 11.70 0.27
C LEU A 46 16.83 10.51 1.12
N ILE A 47 15.56 10.50 1.51
CA ILE A 47 14.91 9.34 2.12
C ILE A 47 13.98 8.75 1.06
N VAL A 48 14.15 7.46 0.76
CA VAL A 48 13.30 6.74 -0.19
C VAL A 48 12.41 5.80 0.61
N VAL A 49 11.10 6.02 0.53
CA VAL A 49 10.08 5.11 1.09
C VAL A 49 9.51 4.29 -0.05
N VAL A 50 9.60 2.98 0.05
CA VAL A 50 9.10 2.04 -0.96
C VAL A 50 7.87 1.35 -0.40
N GLY A 51 6.70 1.66 -0.97
CA GLY A 51 5.47 0.90 -0.71
C GLY A 51 5.48 -0.40 -1.51
N GLU A 52 4.98 -1.48 -0.92
CA GLU A 52 4.93 -2.79 -1.58
C GLU A 52 3.61 -2.97 -2.35
N ASN A 53 3.67 -3.69 -3.46
CA ASN A 53 2.54 -4.34 -4.14
C ASN A 53 1.37 -3.47 -4.61
N HIS A 54 1.54 -2.15 -4.72
CA HIS A 54 0.50 -1.24 -5.23
C HIS A 54 0.79 -0.75 -6.65
N THR A 55 -0.21 -0.85 -7.53
CA THR A 55 -0.17 -0.22 -8.86
C THR A 55 -0.53 1.26 -8.78
N PHE A 56 -0.21 2.01 -9.83
CA PHE A 56 -0.58 3.42 -9.92
C PHE A 56 -2.10 3.62 -9.83
N ASP A 57 -2.89 2.90 -10.64
CA ASP A 57 -4.36 3.03 -10.63
C ASP A 57 -5.00 2.51 -9.33
N ASN A 58 -4.33 1.62 -8.59
CA ASN A 58 -4.82 1.20 -7.28
C ASN A 58 -4.78 2.33 -6.24
N LEU A 59 -3.71 3.13 -6.19
CA LEU A 59 -3.58 4.24 -5.22
C LEU A 59 -4.12 5.57 -5.75
N PHE A 60 -3.92 5.84 -7.04
CA PHE A 60 -4.20 7.12 -7.66
C PHE A 60 -5.35 7.06 -8.67
N GLY A 61 -6.09 5.95 -8.75
CA GLY A 61 -7.20 5.79 -9.70
C GLY A 61 -8.25 6.89 -9.58
N GLY A 62 -8.63 7.24 -8.34
CA GLY A 62 -9.57 8.32 -8.01
C GLY A 62 -8.93 9.66 -7.67
N TYR A 63 -7.61 9.80 -7.80
CA TYR A 63 -6.91 11.02 -7.41
C TYR A 63 -7.30 12.21 -8.32
N GLN A 64 -7.73 13.31 -7.72
CA GLN A 64 -7.94 14.58 -8.40
C GLN A 64 -6.74 15.49 -8.10
N PRO A 65 -5.91 15.84 -9.11
CA PRO A 65 -4.82 16.78 -8.93
C PRO A 65 -5.34 18.21 -8.73
N ALA A 66 -4.48 19.12 -8.28
CA ALA A 66 -4.78 20.56 -8.25
C ALA A 66 -5.02 21.11 -9.67
N ASP A 67 -5.66 22.27 -9.78
CA ASP A 67 -6.15 22.83 -11.05
C ASP A 67 -5.06 23.03 -12.14
N ASP A 68 -3.81 23.20 -11.74
CA ASP A 68 -2.65 23.40 -12.62
C ASP A 68 -1.89 22.10 -12.96
N GLN A 69 -2.40 20.96 -12.50
CA GLN A 69 -1.78 19.65 -12.63
C GLN A 69 -2.67 18.68 -13.41
N THR A 70 -2.04 17.72 -14.09
CA THR A 70 -2.75 16.68 -14.85
C THR A 70 -2.27 15.31 -14.45
N VAL A 71 -3.18 14.34 -14.44
CA VAL A 71 -2.89 12.93 -14.20
C VAL A 71 -3.64 12.06 -15.20
N SER A 72 -3.05 10.95 -15.62
CA SER A 72 -3.71 9.93 -16.44
C SER A 72 -4.10 8.75 -15.55
N ASN A 73 -5.32 8.77 -15.02
CA ASN A 73 -5.85 7.76 -14.10
C ASN A 73 -7.29 7.37 -14.48
N LEU A 74 -7.93 6.51 -13.67
CA LEU A 74 -9.30 6.07 -13.92
C LEU A 74 -10.30 7.24 -13.96
N LEU A 75 -10.14 8.22 -13.06
CA LEU A 75 -11.02 9.39 -12.96
C LEU A 75 -10.89 10.30 -14.19
N SER A 76 -9.67 10.69 -14.56
CA SER A 76 -9.44 11.58 -15.70
C SER A 76 -9.79 10.93 -17.05
N LYS A 77 -9.73 9.59 -17.13
CA LYS A 77 -10.21 8.82 -18.28
C LYS A 77 -11.73 8.64 -18.30
N GLY A 78 -12.47 9.09 -17.28
CA GLY A 78 -13.92 8.93 -17.16
C GLY A 78 -14.36 7.48 -16.97
N ILE A 79 -13.45 6.59 -16.55
CA ILE A 79 -13.76 5.20 -16.22
C ILE A 79 -14.56 5.16 -14.92
N ILE A 80 -14.19 6.01 -13.96
CA ILE A 80 -14.94 6.24 -12.72
C ILE A 80 -15.38 7.70 -12.62
N LYS A 81 -16.39 7.97 -11.78
CA LYS A 81 -16.76 9.31 -11.33
C LYS A 81 -15.99 9.69 -10.06
N ALA A 82 -16.08 10.96 -9.64
CA ALA A 82 -15.44 11.45 -8.43
C ALA A 82 -15.91 10.74 -7.14
N ASP A 83 -17.12 10.16 -7.15
CA ASP A 83 -17.65 9.34 -6.05
C ASP A 83 -17.24 7.85 -6.15
N GLY A 84 -16.33 7.50 -7.08
CA GLY A 84 -15.85 6.15 -7.34
C GLY A 84 -16.90 5.21 -7.96
N THR A 85 -18.06 5.69 -8.39
CA THR A 85 -19.01 4.87 -9.18
C THR A 85 -18.59 4.78 -10.65
N PRO A 86 -19.10 3.80 -11.42
CA PRO A 86 -18.86 3.70 -12.85
C PRO A 86 -19.13 5.01 -13.60
N GLY A 87 -18.14 5.47 -14.36
CA GLY A 87 -18.21 6.63 -15.24
C GLY A 87 -18.71 6.29 -16.66
N PRO A 88 -18.83 7.29 -17.54
CA PRO A 88 -19.29 7.09 -18.92
C PRO A 88 -18.40 6.15 -19.74
N ASN A 89 -17.10 6.06 -19.41
CA ASN A 89 -16.15 5.19 -20.10
C ASN A 89 -15.87 3.87 -19.36
N PHE A 90 -16.66 3.51 -18.34
CA PHE A 90 -16.42 2.31 -17.51
C PHE A 90 -16.21 1.03 -18.35
N ALA A 91 -16.96 0.88 -19.43
CA ALA A 91 -16.90 -0.28 -20.32
C ALA A 91 -15.52 -0.49 -21.00
N SER A 92 -14.65 0.54 -21.03
CA SER A 92 -13.30 0.43 -21.58
C SER A 92 -12.34 -0.33 -20.66
N ALA A 93 -12.69 -0.49 -19.38
CA ALA A 93 -11.88 -1.21 -18.38
C ALA A 93 -12.40 -2.64 -18.12
N ALA A 94 -13.36 -3.08 -18.92
CA ALA A 94 -13.99 -4.38 -18.74
C ALA A 94 -13.03 -5.53 -19.05
N GLN A 95 -13.16 -6.57 -18.24
CA GLN A 95 -12.28 -7.73 -18.24
C GLN A 95 -12.93 -8.90 -18.99
N GLN A 96 -12.07 -9.75 -19.52
CA GLN A 96 -12.39 -10.94 -20.28
C GLN A 96 -12.02 -12.20 -19.52
N GLN A 97 -12.74 -13.27 -19.84
CA GLN A 97 -12.36 -14.65 -19.58
C GLN A 97 -11.58 -15.17 -20.79
N ALA A 98 -10.67 -16.11 -20.56
CA ALA A 98 -9.91 -16.78 -21.61
C ALA A 98 -9.76 -18.28 -21.35
N SER A 99 -9.05 -18.97 -22.24
CA SER A 99 -8.67 -20.37 -22.04
C SER A 99 -7.19 -20.58 -22.38
N ASP A 100 -6.47 -21.13 -21.40
CA ASP A 100 -5.09 -21.60 -21.54
C ASP A 100 -4.93 -22.85 -20.66
N THR A 101 -4.81 -24.02 -21.28
CA THR A 101 -4.88 -25.32 -20.57
C THR A 101 -3.71 -26.25 -20.82
N LYS A 102 -2.78 -25.91 -21.72
CA LYS A 102 -1.69 -26.82 -22.14
C LYS A 102 -0.31 -26.19 -22.11
N VAL A 103 -0.17 -24.98 -22.65
CA VAL A 103 1.11 -24.28 -22.79
C VAL A 103 0.84 -22.81 -22.52
N TYR A 104 1.70 -22.16 -21.73
CA TYR A 104 1.53 -20.74 -21.44
C TYR A 104 1.38 -19.92 -22.72
N LEU A 105 0.27 -19.18 -22.81
CA LEU A 105 -0.01 -18.23 -23.87
C LEU A 105 0.01 -16.81 -23.31
N LEU A 106 0.81 -15.93 -23.91
CA LEU A 106 0.81 -14.51 -23.56
C LEU A 106 -0.57 -13.86 -23.80
N ALA A 107 -1.19 -14.20 -24.93
CA ALA A 107 -2.50 -13.71 -25.32
C ALA A 107 -3.44 -14.90 -25.62
N PRO A 108 -4.03 -15.52 -24.60
CA PRO A 108 -4.93 -16.66 -24.78
C PRO A 108 -6.24 -16.25 -25.45
N ALA A 109 -6.87 -17.22 -26.12
CA ALA A 109 -8.16 -17.03 -26.78
C ALA A 109 -9.24 -16.64 -25.75
N LYS A 110 -9.93 -15.53 -26.00
CA LYS A 110 -11.01 -15.02 -25.14
C LYS A 110 -12.25 -15.91 -25.28
N THR A 111 -12.89 -16.20 -24.16
CA THR A 111 -14.10 -17.03 -24.10
C THR A 111 -15.37 -16.22 -23.79
N GLY A 112 -15.22 -14.95 -23.40
CA GLY A 112 -16.33 -14.04 -23.16
C GLY A 112 -15.96 -12.95 -22.16
N ARG A 113 -16.79 -11.91 -22.07
CA ARG A 113 -16.65 -10.88 -21.03
C ARG A 113 -17.23 -11.39 -19.72
N TYR A 114 -16.65 -10.98 -18.59
CA TYR A 114 -17.32 -11.14 -17.31
C TYR A 114 -18.66 -10.38 -17.31
N ALA A 115 -19.72 -11.03 -16.83
CA ALA A 115 -20.99 -10.37 -16.55
C ALA A 115 -20.85 -9.45 -15.31
N THR A 116 -20.30 -10.02 -14.23
CA THR A 116 -19.83 -9.35 -13.03
C THR A 116 -18.44 -9.89 -12.69
N LEU A 117 -17.67 -9.12 -11.92
CA LEU A 117 -16.38 -9.62 -11.44
C LEU A 117 -16.59 -10.79 -10.48
N PRO A 118 -15.64 -11.75 -10.44
CA PRO A 118 -15.54 -12.67 -9.31
C PRO A 118 -15.41 -11.86 -8.01
N GLN A 119 -16.15 -12.25 -6.97
CA GLN A 119 -16.05 -11.59 -5.66
C GLN A 119 -14.59 -11.63 -5.17
N PRO A 120 -14.04 -10.51 -4.64
CA PRO A 120 -12.78 -10.52 -3.93
C PRO A 120 -12.75 -11.60 -2.84
N GLN A 121 -11.56 -12.08 -2.50
CA GLN A 121 -11.38 -13.19 -1.57
C GLN A 121 -10.34 -12.86 -0.52
N THR A 122 -10.30 -13.64 0.55
CA THR A 122 -9.56 -13.28 1.77
C THR A 122 -8.13 -13.86 1.81
N THR A 123 -7.36 -13.85 0.71
CA THR A 123 -6.00 -14.44 0.67
C THR A 123 -5.13 -14.01 1.86
N TYR A 124 -4.80 -12.71 1.93
CA TYR A 124 -3.98 -12.10 3.00
C TYR A 124 -4.75 -11.06 3.82
N ALA A 125 -6.08 -11.04 3.66
CA ALA A 125 -6.93 -10.20 4.48
C ALA A 125 -6.79 -10.59 5.96
N VAL A 126 -6.69 -9.58 6.83
CA VAL A 126 -6.52 -9.77 8.28
C VAL A 126 -7.87 -9.65 8.98
N GLY A 127 -8.10 -10.48 10.01
CA GLY A 127 -9.31 -10.43 10.83
C GLY A 127 -10.54 -11.15 10.23
N VAL A 128 -10.34 -11.90 9.14
CA VAL A 128 -11.36 -12.70 8.46
C VAL A 128 -10.84 -14.12 8.19
N PRO A 129 -11.71 -15.13 8.00
CA PRO A 129 -11.26 -16.47 7.62
C PRO A 129 -10.45 -16.43 6.31
N PRO A 130 -9.33 -17.16 6.19
CA PRO A 130 -8.53 -17.15 4.97
C PRO A 130 -9.16 -18.01 3.87
N GLY A 131 -8.94 -17.63 2.62
CA GLY A 131 -9.32 -18.43 1.44
C GLY A 131 -10.82 -18.60 1.22
N VAL A 132 -11.60 -17.59 1.57
CA VAL A 132 -13.06 -17.56 1.32
C VAL A 132 -13.43 -16.29 0.55
N PRO A 133 -14.61 -16.25 -0.08
CA PRO A 133 -15.17 -14.99 -0.57
C PRO A 133 -15.25 -13.94 0.53
N ASP A 134 -14.73 -12.75 0.26
CA ASP A 134 -14.72 -11.66 1.22
C ASP A 134 -16.10 -11.02 1.30
N ALA A 135 -16.84 -11.38 2.34
CA ALA A 135 -18.21 -10.92 2.58
C ALA A 135 -18.32 -9.39 2.79
N ARG A 136 -17.21 -8.68 2.95
CA ARG A 136 -17.19 -7.21 3.00
C ARG A 136 -17.51 -6.60 1.63
N PHE A 137 -17.27 -7.33 0.54
CA PHE A 137 -17.51 -6.89 -0.84
C PHE A 137 -18.74 -7.56 -1.45
N PRO A 138 -19.49 -6.87 -2.34
CA PRO A 138 -20.60 -7.48 -3.09
C PRO A 138 -20.14 -8.61 -4.01
N ALA A 139 -21.00 -9.61 -4.21
CA ALA A 139 -20.75 -10.73 -5.13
C ALA A 139 -21.05 -10.39 -6.61
N ASP A 140 -21.65 -9.22 -6.86
CA ASP A 140 -22.16 -8.76 -8.15
C ASP A 140 -21.50 -7.46 -8.63
N LEU A 141 -20.24 -7.25 -8.24
CA LEU A 141 -19.46 -6.08 -8.66
C LEU A 141 -19.45 -5.94 -10.21
N PRO A 142 -19.70 -4.73 -10.75
CA PRO A 142 -19.63 -4.50 -12.19
C PRO A 142 -18.27 -4.90 -12.78
N ASN A 143 -18.25 -5.36 -14.03
CA ASN A 143 -17.02 -5.76 -14.72
C ASN A 143 -16.11 -4.56 -15.05
N GLY A 144 -15.31 -4.14 -14.07
CA GLY A 144 -14.36 -3.03 -14.15
C GLY A 144 -13.91 -2.58 -12.75
N PRO A 145 -13.17 -1.46 -12.64
CA PRO A 145 -12.63 -1.02 -11.36
C PRO A 145 -13.68 -0.71 -10.30
N PHE A 146 -13.40 -1.04 -9.03
CA PHE A 146 -14.28 -0.71 -7.91
C PHE A 146 -13.50 -0.07 -6.76
N GLN A 147 -14.16 0.85 -6.05
CA GLN A 147 -13.54 1.54 -4.94
C GLN A 147 -13.59 0.67 -3.68
N ILE A 148 -12.42 0.28 -3.16
CA ILE A 148 -12.23 -0.53 -1.96
C ILE A 148 -12.84 0.17 -0.74
N THR A 149 -12.65 1.48 -0.66
CA THR A 149 -13.00 2.32 0.51
C THR A 149 -14.50 2.53 0.70
N LYS A 150 -15.33 2.05 -0.24
CA LYS A 150 -16.79 1.93 -0.06
C LYS A 150 -17.20 0.77 0.85
N TYR A 151 -16.31 -0.21 1.02
CA TYR A 151 -16.61 -1.48 1.68
C TYR A 151 -15.77 -1.69 2.93
N VAL A 152 -14.53 -1.19 2.93
CA VAL A 152 -13.61 -1.31 4.07
C VAL A 152 -12.81 -0.01 4.29
N PRO A 153 -12.41 0.33 5.52
CA PRO A 153 -11.52 1.47 5.79
C PRO A 153 -10.16 1.39 5.07
N TYR A 154 -9.47 2.53 4.92
CA TYR A 154 -8.15 2.63 4.26
C TYR A 154 -7.05 1.77 4.89
N ASP A 155 -7.14 1.49 6.19
CA ASP A 155 -6.17 0.67 6.93
C ASP A 155 -6.52 -0.83 6.95
N SER A 156 -7.59 -1.23 6.25
CA SER A 156 -8.00 -2.61 6.16
C SER A 156 -7.14 -3.40 5.18
N PHE A 157 -6.65 -4.54 5.64
CA PHE A 157 -6.05 -5.54 4.77
C PHE A 157 -7.15 -6.23 3.94
N THR A 158 -7.10 -6.04 2.63
CA THR A 158 -7.81 -6.85 1.63
C THR A 158 -6.92 -8.01 1.18
N GLY A 159 -7.38 -8.87 0.27
CA GLY A 159 -6.46 -9.85 -0.31
C GLY A 159 -5.45 -9.20 -1.26
N ASP A 160 -4.48 -10.02 -1.67
CA ASP A 160 -3.33 -9.63 -2.48
C ASP A 160 -3.46 -10.17 -3.92
N PRO A 161 -3.57 -9.28 -4.92
CA PRO A 161 -3.57 -9.67 -6.32
C PRO A 161 -2.28 -10.40 -6.72
N ILE A 162 -2.37 -11.30 -7.68
CA ILE A 162 -1.22 -11.97 -8.28
C ILE A 162 -0.24 -10.94 -8.88
N HIS A 163 1.04 -11.10 -8.55
CA HIS A 163 2.14 -10.25 -9.04
C HIS A 163 3.34 -11.10 -9.51
N ARG A 164 3.05 -12.19 -10.25
CA ARG A 164 4.06 -13.10 -10.83
C ARG A 164 4.46 -12.64 -12.22
N PHE A 165 5.77 -12.67 -12.52
CA PHE A 165 6.35 -12.11 -13.76
C PHE A 165 5.59 -12.48 -15.04
N TRP A 166 5.47 -13.77 -15.37
CA TRP A 166 4.80 -14.21 -16.60
C TRP A 166 3.30 -13.95 -16.58
N GLN A 167 2.65 -14.09 -15.43
CA GLN A 167 1.23 -13.82 -15.31
C GLN A 167 0.90 -12.34 -15.46
N MET A 168 1.75 -11.43 -15.00
CA MET A 168 1.58 -9.99 -15.25
C MET A 168 1.66 -9.67 -16.75
N TRP A 169 2.55 -10.34 -17.50
CA TRP A 169 2.56 -10.25 -18.96
C TRP A 169 1.24 -10.75 -19.58
N GLN A 170 0.69 -11.84 -19.07
CA GLN A 170 -0.60 -12.37 -19.52
C GLN A 170 -1.76 -11.43 -19.17
N GLN A 171 -1.76 -10.80 -17.99
CA GLN A 171 -2.76 -9.79 -17.60
C GLN A 171 -2.79 -8.60 -18.58
N VAL A 172 -1.62 -8.21 -19.08
CA VAL A 172 -1.47 -7.12 -20.04
C VAL A 172 -2.03 -7.47 -21.42
N ASP A 173 -2.03 -8.75 -21.80
CA ASP A 173 -2.63 -9.28 -23.04
C ASP A 173 -2.24 -8.48 -24.30
N GLU A 174 -0.94 -8.28 -24.51
CA GLU A 174 -0.39 -7.48 -25.62
C GLU A 174 -0.91 -6.01 -25.63
N GLY A 175 -1.21 -5.47 -24.46
CA GLY A 175 -1.68 -4.10 -24.27
C GLY A 175 -3.20 -3.93 -24.25
N LYS A 176 -3.97 -5.02 -24.30
CA LYS A 176 -5.43 -4.97 -24.15
C LYS A 176 -5.88 -4.76 -22.71
N LEU A 177 -5.05 -5.13 -21.73
CA LEU A 177 -5.25 -4.87 -20.30
C LEU A 177 -6.58 -5.46 -19.77
N ASP A 178 -6.97 -6.64 -20.26
CA ASP A 178 -8.31 -7.19 -20.06
C ASP A 178 -8.34 -8.59 -19.45
N LEU A 179 -7.24 -9.11 -18.90
CA LEU A 179 -7.18 -10.44 -18.30
C LEU A 179 -6.89 -10.47 -16.79
N PHE A 180 -6.96 -9.35 -16.08
CA PHE A 180 -6.54 -9.26 -14.68
C PHE A 180 -7.26 -10.25 -13.76
N PRO A 181 -8.61 -10.30 -13.71
CA PRO A 181 -9.34 -11.26 -12.88
C PRO A 181 -9.19 -12.69 -13.38
N TRP A 182 -9.14 -12.90 -14.69
CA TRP A 182 -9.04 -14.25 -15.24
C TRP A 182 -7.72 -14.92 -14.85
N VAL A 183 -6.60 -14.21 -14.96
CA VAL A 183 -5.30 -14.71 -14.48
C VAL A 183 -5.32 -14.91 -12.97
N ALA A 184 -5.93 -13.99 -12.22
CA ALA A 184 -6.06 -14.08 -10.77
C ALA A 184 -6.80 -15.35 -10.33
N VAL A 185 -7.93 -15.71 -10.96
CA VAL A 185 -8.74 -16.89 -10.58
C VAL A 185 -8.23 -18.22 -11.14
N THR A 186 -7.44 -18.20 -12.22
CA THR A 186 -6.94 -19.43 -12.85
C THR A 186 -5.56 -19.84 -12.36
N VAL A 187 -4.67 -18.89 -12.11
CA VAL A 187 -3.26 -19.15 -11.72
C VAL A 187 -2.96 -18.69 -10.30
N GLY A 188 -3.35 -17.47 -9.93
CA GLY A 188 -3.13 -16.89 -8.60
C GLY A 188 -1.64 -16.70 -8.20
N ILE A 189 -1.41 -16.32 -6.94
CA ILE A 189 -0.07 -16.11 -6.35
C ILE A 189 0.87 -17.33 -6.44
N GLY A 190 0.34 -18.52 -6.75
CA GLY A 190 1.12 -19.75 -6.86
C GLY A 190 1.10 -20.58 -5.56
N PRO A 191 1.86 -21.69 -5.52
CA PRO A 191 1.89 -22.58 -4.38
C PRO A 191 2.48 -21.89 -3.15
N GLN A 192 1.90 -22.15 -1.99
CA GLN A 192 2.37 -21.66 -0.71
C GLN A 192 2.44 -22.80 0.32
N ASN A 193 3.26 -22.63 1.35
CA ASN A 193 3.50 -23.65 2.37
C ASN A 193 2.43 -23.68 3.47
N SER A 194 1.49 -22.72 3.47
CA SER A 194 0.46 -22.55 4.50
C SER A 194 -0.95 -22.77 3.93
N PRO A 195 -1.82 -23.55 4.60
CA PRO A 195 -3.19 -23.72 4.16
C PRO A 195 -4.06 -22.47 4.41
N PRO A 196 -5.10 -22.22 3.60
CA PRO A 196 -5.42 -22.96 2.37
C PRO A 196 -4.46 -22.59 1.25
N ALA A 197 -3.83 -23.59 0.62
CA ALA A 197 -2.85 -23.35 -0.45
C ALA A 197 -3.56 -23.15 -1.80
N PRO A 198 -3.26 -22.09 -2.56
CA PRO A 198 -3.84 -21.85 -3.87
C PRO A 198 -3.59 -23.03 -4.81
N THR A 199 -4.62 -23.43 -5.54
CA THR A 199 -4.50 -24.37 -6.67
C THR A 199 -5.06 -23.74 -7.94
N PRO A 200 -4.70 -24.23 -9.14
CA PRO A 200 -5.30 -23.74 -10.37
C PRO A 200 -6.84 -23.83 -10.30
N GLY A 201 -7.53 -22.71 -10.54
CA GLY A 201 -8.99 -22.60 -10.42
C GLY A 201 -9.54 -22.37 -9.01
N HIS A 202 -8.71 -22.53 -7.97
CA HIS A 202 -9.04 -22.19 -6.57
C HIS A 202 -7.90 -21.38 -5.95
N THR A 203 -7.77 -20.14 -6.41
CA THR A 203 -6.61 -19.29 -6.13
C THR A 203 -6.80 -18.33 -4.96
N PHE A 204 -8.03 -18.21 -4.47
CA PHE A 204 -8.43 -17.30 -3.39
C PHE A 204 -8.21 -15.81 -3.68
N GLN A 205 -8.17 -15.40 -4.96
CA GLN A 205 -8.06 -13.98 -5.33
C GLN A 205 -9.41 -13.40 -5.76
N GLY A 206 -10.07 -13.98 -6.76
CA GLY A 206 -11.28 -13.36 -7.30
C GLY A 206 -10.97 -12.06 -8.05
N GLY A 207 -11.71 -10.99 -7.75
CA GLY A 207 -11.65 -9.71 -8.47
C GLY A 207 -10.69 -8.66 -7.91
N GLU A 208 -9.80 -8.99 -6.96
CA GLU A 208 -9.04 -7.99 -6.19
C GLU A 208 -8.17 -7.06 -7.04
N ALA A 209 -7.65 -7.57 -8.16
CA ALA A 209 -6.84 -6.80 -9.09
C ALA A 209 -7.57 -5.57 -9.68
N MET A 210 -8.90 -5.50 -9.55
CA MET A 210 -9.73 -4.40 -10.02
C MET A 210 -10.03 -3.35 -8.93
N GLY A 211 -9.55 -3.54 -7.70
CA GLY A 211 -9.77 -2.59 -6.61
C GLY A 211 -8.89 -1.34 -6.71
N PHE A 212 -9.43 -0.18 -6.34
CA PHE A 212 -8.68 1.06 -6.11
C PHE A 212 -9.14 1.76 -4.82
N PHE A 213 -8.31 2.63 -4.25
CA PHE A 213 -8.59 3.36 -3.01
C PHE A 213 -9.29 4.72 -3.23
#